data_AF-A0A7V1TSP1-F1
#
_entry.id   AF-A0A7V1TSP1-F1
#
_cell.length_a   1.000
_cell.length_b   1.000
_cell.length_c   1.000
_cell.angle_alpha   90.00
_cell.angle_beta   90.00
_cell.angle_gamma   90.00
#
_symmetry.space_group_name_H-M   'P 1'
#
loop_
_entity.id
_entity.type
_entity.pdbx_description
1 polymer ?
#
loop_
_entity_poly.entity_id
_entity_poly.type
_entity_poly.pdbx_seq_one_letter_code
_entity_poly.pdbx_strand_id
1 'polypeptide(L)'
;MKSILIKSISVVSCAVFTAFSQDTLPSFDQTESYIDGTSDEIEHFINSVVDDVEKRIDDFVEGKRREGHSSVAVEAREADSTVNDAVTFNGDTEVAESDTIVGDVVVKNGMLTIRGTILGDVLVVNGDIRATSTAHVKGNMRAMNGTITKDDGAVVEGYTEESSRSSVSKKKRTSRARYSYTFKPFMWYDTDINDNVLFRYNRVEGFFFGFGSRKEYYWDGSRSLSGFGSFGYGFASHRWRMQLGLDRQFATSSGLYEVGGEVHSLTDTKDEWIMKLGENNLAALLFHEDFRDYFQREGYSIHTARYTKEGDVTTLIDVRYTVDRYNSLEKKASWAVFGGREFRFNPLVNEGMMRSVSVAAGFNTVERYRRRTQGWDVYSKLEFGGRSVGGDFDFTHTLVDVRHYQSLSDDDQLSMRLRAGSLEGMAIVQRMFELGGANTMPAYGFKEFSGNRMILGNVEYQMGGDIIDEAFFWPSFLDLIFFVNAGAVANVPTKQELYEGFDVISAKSFKSDVGFALSWHDGHARLGFAWRTDKKTSAAIFFRLSRAF
;
A
#
# COMPACT_ATOMS: atom_id res chain seq x y z
N MET A 1 -5.56 -27.12 15.41
CA MET A 1 -4.99 -25.98 14.66
C MET A 1 -4.08 -26.42 13.50
N LYS A 2 -2.92 -27.08 13.72
CA LYS A 2 -2.13 -27.63 12.58
C LYS A 2 -2.89 -28.64 11.70
N SER A 3 -3.83 -29.42 12.26
CA SER A 3 -4.60 -30.42 11.48
C SER A 3 -5.77 -29.86 10.68
N ILE A 4 -6.20 -28.61 10.93
CA ILE A 4 -7.31 -27.96 10.20
C ILE A 4 -6.72 -27.30 8.96
N LEU A 5 -5.67 -26.49 9.12
CA LEU A 5 -4.96 -25.87 7.99
C LEU A 5 -4.37 -26.90 7.00
N ILE A 6 -3.84 -28.03 7.50
CA ILE A 6 -3.34 -29.11 6.64
C ILE A 6 -4.47 -29.87 5.95
N LYS A 7 -5.65 -30.01 6.59
CA LYS A 7 -6.82 -30.63 5.95
C LYS A 7 -7.43 -29.71 4.88
N SER A 8 -7.53 -28.40 5.12
CA SER A 8 -8.06 -27.44 4.14
C SER A 8 -7.18 -27.32 2.91
N ILE A 9 -5.84 -27.28 3.08
CA ILE A 9 -4.87 -27.27 1.96
C ILE A 9 -4.86 -28.61 1.19
N SER A 10 -5.04 -29.73 1.90
CA SER A 10 -5.12 -31.06 1.26
C SER A 10 -6.44 -31.28 0.52
N VAL A 11 -7.56 -30.71 0.99
CA VAL A 11 -8.88 -30.83 0.35
C VAL A 11 -8.98 -29.94 -0.90
N VAL A 12 -8.43 -28.72 -0.87
CA VAL A 12 -8.33 -27.85 -2.06
C VAL A 12 -7.36 -28.46 -3.08
N SER A 13 -6.24 -29.05 -2.64
CA SER A 13 -5.34 -29.78 -3.54
C SER A 13 -5.96 -31.08 -4.07
N CYS A 14 -6.78 -31.79 -3.29
CA CYS A 14 -7.48 -32.99 -3.74
C CYS A 14 -8.58 -32.65 -4.74
N ALA A 15 -9.42 -31.63 -4.49
CA ALA A 15 -10.51 -31.24 -5.40
C ALA A 15 -9.99 -30.79 -6.78
N VAL A 16 -8.84 -30.11 -6.80
CA VAL A 16 -8.15 -29.74 -8.05
C VAL A 16 -7.49 -30.96 -8.73
N PHE A 17 -7.10 -32.01 -8.00
CA PHE A 17 -6.51 -33.24 -8.56
C PHE A 17 -7.55 -34.31 -8.97
N THR A 18 -8.70 -34.44 -8.30
CA THR A 18 -9.77 -35.37 -8.68
C THR A 18 -10.58 -34.87 -9.86
N ALA A 19 -10.70 -33.56 -10.07
CA ALA A 19 -11.27 -32.96 -11.29
C ALA A 19 -10.48 -33.30 -12.57
N PHE A 20 -9.23 -33.75 -12.43
CA PHE A 20 -8.38 -34.17 -13.55
C PHE A 20 -8.28 -35.70 -13.74
N SER A 21 -8.92 -36.54 -12.91
CA SER A 21 -8.65 -37.99 -12.97
C SER A 21 -9.79 -39.02 -12.88
N GLN A 22 -11.06 -38.71 -12.58
CA GLN A 22 -12.14 -39.74 -12.63
C GLN A 22 -13.55 -39.24 -13.01
N ASP A 23 -14.29 -40.09 -13.74
CA ASP A 23 -15.59 -39.88 -14.40
C ASP A 23 -16.85 -39.84 -13.48
N THR A 24 -16.75 -39.46 -12.21
CA THR A 24 -17.95 -39.28 -11.36
C THR A 24 -17.80 -38.09 -10.40
N LEU A 25 -18.60 -37.05 -10.65
CA LEU A 25 -18.70 -35.84 -9.82
C LEU A 25 -19.57 -36.09 -8.56
N PRO A 26 -19.17 -35.62 -7.37
CA PRO A 26 -20.07 -35.47 -6.23
C PRO A 26 -21.13 -34.37 -6.50
N SER A 27 -22.29 -34.45 -5.84
CA SER A 27 -23.39 -33.50 -6.04
C SER A 27 -23.00 -32.07 -5.64
N PHE A 28 -23.31 -31.12 -6.52
CA PHE A 28 -22.94 -29.69 -6.46
C PHE A 28 -23.27 -29.02 -5.10
N ASP A 29 -24.41 -29.32 -4.48
CA ASP A 29 -24.85 -28.77 -3.18
C ASP A 29 -23.89 -29.05 -2.00
N GLN A 30 -23.16 -30.16 -2.04
CA GLN A 30 -22.19 -30.50 -0.98
C GLN A 30 -20.88 -29.73 -1.11
N THR A 31 -20.61 -29.15 -2.28
CA THR A 31 -19.37 -28.40 -2.57
C THR A 31 -19.55 -26.91 -2.26
N GLU A 32 -20.74 -26.37 -2.51
CA GLU A 32 -21.14 -24.98 -2.23
C GLU A 32 -21.12 -24.67 -0.73
N SER A 33 -21.76 -25.51 0.10
CA SER A 33 -21.74 -25.37 1.57
C SER A 33 -20.34 -25.52 2.20
N TYR A 34 -19.43 -26.20 1.52
CA TYR A 34 -18.05 -26.39 1.98
C TYR A 34 -17.15 -25.22 1.58
N ILE A 35 -17.38 -24.58 0.43
CA ILE A 35 -16.62 -23.42 -0.07
C ILE A 35 -17.01 -22.14 0.70
N ASP A 36 -18.30 -21.89 0.93
CA ASP A 36 -18.77 -20.75 1.73
C ASP A 36 -18.24 -20.84 3.17
N GLY A 37 -18.33 -22.01 3.79
CA GLY A 37 -17.76 -22.23 5.12
C GLY A 37 -16.24 -22.03 5.18
N THR A 38 -15.52 -22.30 4.09
CA THR A 38 -14.06 -22.08 4.03
C THR A 38 -13.72 -20.58 3.82
N SER A 39 -14.55 -19.85 3.08
CA SER A 39 -14.42 -18.39 2.90
C SER A 39 -14.61 -17.65 4.23
N ASP A 40 -15.68 -17.99 4.95
CA ASP A 40 -15.97 -17.43 6.27
C ASP A 40 -14.89 -17.80 7.30
N GLU A 41 -14.36 -19.02 7.28
CA GLU A 41 -13.25 -19.43 8.13
C GLU A 41 -11.94 -18.68 7.85
N ILE A 42 -11.67 -18.34 6.58
CA ILE A 42 -10.48 -17.57 6.18
C ILE A 42 -10.63 -16.09 6.51
N GLU A 43 -11.80 -15.50 6.27
CA GLU A 43 -12.11 -14.13 6.67
C GLU A 43 -12.07 -14.00 8.20
N HIS A 44 -12.65 -14.95 8.93
CA HIS A 44 -12.55 -15.02 10.38
C HIS A 44 -11.10 -15.23 10.85
N PHE A 45 -10.27 -16.01 10.14
CA PHE A 45 -8.85 -16.15 10.47
C PHE A 45 -8.09 -14.83 10.28
N ILE A 46 -8.29 -14.14 9.15
CA ILE A 46 -7.67 -12.85 8.87
C ILE A 46 -8.09 -11.81 9.93
N ASN A 47 -9.39 -11.71 10.19
CA ASN A 47 -9.93 -10.81 11.21
C ASN A 47 -9.41 -11.19 12.60
N SER A 48 -9.31 -12.49 12.94
CA SER A 48 -8.76 -12.92 14.23
C SER A 48 -7.26 -12.61 14.39
N VAL A 49 -6.49 -12.62 13.30
CA VAL A 49 -5.06 -12.27 13.32
C VAL A 49 -4.90 -10.75 13.43
N VAL A 50 -5.73 -9.98 12.73
CA VAL A 50 -5.80 -8.52 12.87
C VAL A 50 -6.20 -8.15 14.30
N ASP A 51 -7.26 -8.75 14.83
CA ASP A 51 -7.74 -8.54 16.20
C ASP A 51 -6.69 -8.98 17.25
N ASP A 52 -5.97 -10.10 17.07
CA ASP A 52 -4.93 -10.53 18.02
C ASP A 52 -3.70 -9.61 17.96
N VAL A 53 -3.39 -9.04 16.79
CA VAL A 53 -2.31 -8.05 16.63
C VAL A 53 -2.73 -6.71 17.22
N GLU A 54 -3.94 -6.23 16.93
CA GLU A 54 -4.51 -5.02 17.52
C GLU A 54 -4.59 -5.16 19.04
N LYS A 55 -5.10 -6.29 19.54
CA LYS A 55 -5.14 -6.60 20.97
C LYS A 55 -3.76 -6.66 21.61
N ARG A 56 -2.73 -7.19 20.93
CA ARG A 56 -1.34 -7.18 21.46
C ARG A 56 -0.70 -5.80 21.43
N ILE A 57 -1.04 -4.97 20.45
CA ILE A 57 -0.64 -3.57 20.38
C ILE A 57 -1.33 -2.79 21.50
N ASP A 58 -2.62 -3.01 21.69
CA ASP A 58 -3.43 -2.44 22.76
C ASP A 58 -2.94 -2.94 24.12
N ASP A 59 -2.62 -4.22 24.31
CA ASP A 59 -2.05 -4.77 25.54
C ASP A 59 -0.64 -4.21 25.82
N PHE A 60 0.13 -3.90 24.78
CA PHE A 60 1.43 -3.24 24.91
C PHE A 60 1.30 -1.75 25.26
N VAL A 61 0.33 -1.06 24.66
CA VAL A 61 -0.03 0.35 24.93
C VAL A 61 -0.70 0.49 26.31
N GLU A 62 -1.53 -0.48 26.70
CA GLU A 62 -2.15 -0.60 28.01
C GLU A 62 -1.15 -1.03 29.08
N GLY A 63 -0.22 -1.92 28.76
CA GLY A 63 0.91 -2.26 29.62
C GLY A 63 1.77 -1.04 29.97
N LYS A 64 1.79 -0.04 29.09
CA LYS A 64 2.35 1.31 29.31
C LYS A 64 1.41 2.28 30.03
N ARG A 65 0.10 2.11 29.95
CA ARG A 65 -0.91 2.93 30.65
C ARG A 65 -1.26 2.42 32.05
N ARG A 66 -0.95 1.17 32.39
CA ARG A 66 -1.20 0.55 33.71
C ARG A 66 -0.27 1.02 34.85
N GLU A 67 0.58 2.02 34.61
CA GLU A 67 1.14 2.89 35.67
C GLU A 67 0.20 4.06 36.07
N GLY A 68 -1.02 4.13 35.53
CA GLY A 68 -2.02 5.12 35.91
C GLY A 68 -3.41 4.48 36.14
N HIS A 69 -3.87 4.52 37.39
CA HIS A 69 -5.24 4.27 37.89
C HIS A 69 -6.37 4.75 36.95
N SER A 70 -7.62 4.24 36.96
CA SER A 70 -8.34 3.17 37.67
C SER A 70 -9.74 2.97 37.02
N SER A 71 -10.26 1.74 37.07
CA SER A 71 -11.65 1.19 36.98
C SER A 71 -12.86 2.15 36.83
N VAL A 72 -13.97 1.79 36.17
CA VAL A 72 -15.03 0.84 36.64
C VAL A 72 -15.86 0.25 35.47
N ALA A 73 -16.36 -0.97 35.71
CA ALA A 73 -17.07 -1.92 34.84
C ALA A 73 -18.56 -1.66 34.59
N VAL A 74 -19.11 -2.31 33.54
CA VAL A 74 -20.53 -2.68 33.40
C VAL A 74 -20.61 -4.09 32.80
N GLU A 75 -21.34 -4.98 33.47
CA GLU A 75 -21.88 -6.28 33.00
C GLU A 75 -23.35 -6.33 33.46
N ALA A 76 -24.32 -7.02 32.85
CA ALA A 76 -24.46 -7.76 31.59
C ALA A 76 -25.95 -8.19 31.43
N ARG A 77 -26.39 -8.37 30.16
CA ARG A 77 -27.40 -9.35 29.62
C ARG A 77 -28.87 -9.25 30.09
N GLU A 78 -29.90 -9.68 29.35
CA GLU A 78 -30.14 -10.34 28.05
C GLU A 78 -31.65 -10.15 27.75
N ALA A 79 -32.08 -10.11 26.48
CA ALA A 79 -33.45 -10.46 26.12
C ALA A 79 -33.48 -11.08 24.72
N ASP A 80 -33.86 -12.35 24.64
CA ASP A 80 -34.21 -13.03 23.40
C ASP A 80 -35.71 -13.40 23.41
N SER A 81 -36.25 -13.42 22.20
CA SER A 81 -37.54 -13.92 21.73
C SER A 81 -38.71 -12.96 21.99
N THR A 82 -39.10 -12.11 21.04
CA THR A 82 -39.48 -12.48 19.66
C THR A 82 -38.98 -11.45 18.64
N VAL A 83 -37.79 -11.70 18.08
CA VAL A 83 -37.12 -11.04 16.93
C VAL A 83 -37.53 -9.57 16.69
N ASN A 84 -37.00 -8.67 17.51
CA ASN A 84 -36.85 -7.25 17.17
C ASN A 84 -35.50 -7.09 16.46
N ASP A 85 -35.39 -7.59 15.24
CA ASP A 85 -34.19 -7.35 14.43
C ASP A 85 -34.09 -5.84 14.14
N ALA A 86 -32.90 -5.29 14.37
CA ALA A 86 -32.63 -3.90 14.03
C ALA A 86 -32.70 -3.74 12.50
N VAL A 87 -33.65 -2.94 12.03
CA VAL A 87 -33.82 -2.66 10.61
C VAL A 87 -32.70 -1.71 10.20
N THR A 88 -31.75 -2.25 9.45
CA THR A 88 -30.56 -1.51 9.04
C THR A 88 -30.69 -1.02 7.60
N PHE A 89 -30.57 0.29 7.41
CA PHE A 89 -30.53 0.94 6.12
C PHE A 89 -29.15 1.55 5.87
N ASN A 90 -28.78 1.70 4.60
CA ASN A 90 -27.53 2.35 4.21
C ASN A 90 -27.88 3.41 3.16
N GLY A 91 -27.43 4.65 3.36
CA GLY A 91 -27.87 5.80 2.58
C GLY A 91 -29.13 6.48 3.14
N ASP A 92 -29.61 7.51 2.44
CA ASP A 92 -30.74 8.32 2.90
C ASP A 92 -32.00 7.47 3.00
N THR A 93 -32.66 7.55 4.14
CA THR A 93 -33.80 6.71 4.50
C THR A 93 -34.94 7.61 4.96
N GLU A 94 -36.14 7.39 4.44
CA GLU A 94 -37.34 8.08 4.89
C GLU A 94 -38.34 7.09 5.46
N VAL A 95 -38.82 7.39 6.66
CA VAL A 95 -39.99 6.73 7.26
C VAL A 95 -41.18 7.65 7.00
N ALA A 96 -42.06 7.28 6.05
CA ALA A 96 -43.16 8.14 5.64
C ALA A 96 -44.21 8.28 6.75
N GLU A 97 -45.07 9.29 6.67
CA GLU A 97 -46.06 9.61 7.72
C GLU A 97 -47.03 8.45 8.01
N SER A 98 -47.31 7.62 7.01
CA SER A 98 -48.15 6.41 7.13
C SER A 98 -47.44 5.21 7.75
N ASP A 99 -46.12 5.27 7.95
CA ASP A 99 -45.30 4.09 8.25
C ASP A 99 -45.11 3.93 9.75
N THR A 100 -45.12 2.67 10.21
CA THR A 100 -44.74 2.30 11.58
C THR A 100 -43.71 1.19 11.54
N ILE A 101 -42.50 1.47 12.04
CA ILE A 101 -41.45 0.45 12.20
C ILE A 101 -41.48 -0.06 13.63
N VAL A 102 -41.57 -1.38 13.79
CA VAL A 102 -41.53 -2.07 15.08
C VAL A 102 -40.14 -2.69 15.22
N GLY A 103 -39.30 -2.14 16.10
CA GLY A 103 -37.90 -2.51 16.27
C GLY A 103 -36.94 -1.32 16.08
N ASP A 104 -35.65 -1.56 16.34
CA ASP A 104 -34.61 -0.53 16.26
C ASP A 104 -34.29 -0.20 14.80
N VAL A 105 -33.96 1.06 14.52
CA VAL A 105 -33.62 1.54 13.19
C VAL A 105 -32.19 2.03 13.18
N VAL A 106 -31.36 1.41 12.34
CA VAL A 106 -29.97 1.82 12.15
C VAL A 106 -29.78 2.32 10.73
N VAL A 107 -29.35 3.57 10.55
CA VAL A 107 -29.03 4.10 9.21
C VAL A 107 -27.54 4.42 9.13
N LYS A 108 -26.84 3.83 8.18
CA LYS A 108 -25.41 4.09 7.94
C LYS A 108 -25.26 5.01 6.73
N ASN A 109 -24.36 5.99 6.83
CA ASN A 109 -23.91 6.85 5.72
C ASN A 109 -25.03 7.61 4.97
N GLY A 110 -26.07 8.08 5.66
CA GLY A 110 -27.16 8.83 5.05
C GLY A 110 -28.08 9.52 6.05
N MET A 111 -28.91 10.43 5.55
CA MET A 111 -29.90 11.15 6.34
C MET A 111 -31.12 10.26 6.61
N LEU A 112 -31.51 10.14 7.88
CA LEU A 112 -32.79 9.57 8.25
C LEU A 112 -33.84 10.68 8.41
N THR A 113 -34.86 10.71 7.56
CA THR A 113 -36.05 11.56 7.74
C THR A 113 -37.18 10.74 8.32
N ILE A 114 -37.68 11.17 9.48
CA ILE A 114 -38.76 10.48 10.18
C ILE A 114 -39.99 11.37 10.07
N ARG A 115 -41.03 10.88 9.41
CA ARG A 115 -42.37 11.48 9.38
C ARG A 115 -43.41 10.60 10.07
N GLY A 116 -43.19 9.29 10.08
CA GLY A 116 -44.04 8.28 10.72
C GLY A 116 -43.60 7.90 12.13
N THR A 117 -43.91 6.68 12.55
CA THR A 117 -43.70 6.17 13.91
C THR A 117 -42.61 5.10 13.98
N ILE A 118 -41.69 5.19 14.95
CA ILE A 118 -40.70 4.15 15.22
C ILE A 118 -40.85 3.69 16.68
N LEU A 119 -41.17 2.41 16.86
CA LEU A 119 -41.38 1.77 18.15
C LEU A 119 -40.09 1.06 18.61
N GLY A 120 -38.98 1.79 18.59
CA GLY A 120 -37.62 1.32 18.93
C GLY A 120 -36.62 2.47 18.93
N ASP A 121 -35.34 2.16 19.13
CA ASP A 121 -34.26 3.13 19.13
C ASP A 121 -33.81 3.47 17.71
N VAL A 122 -33.29 4.69 17.53
CA VAL A 122 -32.80 5.21 16.26
C VAL A 122 -31.32 5.56 16.38
N LEU A 123 -30.49 4.91 15.55
CA LEU A 123 -29.07 5.22 15.44
C LEU A 123 -28.71 5.55 13.99
N VAL A 124 -28.13 6.72 13.77
CA VAL A 124 -27.55 7.06 12.48
C VAL A 124 -26.04 7.20 12.60
N VAL A 125 -25.28 6.48 11.77
CA VAL A 125 -23.81 6.50 11.77
C VAL A 125 -23.31 7.16 10.49
N ASN A 126 -22.51 8.22 10.61
CA ASN A 126 -22.03 9.05 9.50
C ASN A 126 -23.17 9.69 8.67
N GLY A 127 -24.23 10.13 9.35
CA GLY A 127 -25.41 10.74 8.73
C GLY A 127 -26.25 11.54 9.73
N ASP A 128 -27.16 12.36 9.21
CA ASP A 128 -27.99 13.26 10.02
C ASP A 128 -29.38 12.66 10.27
N ILE A 129 -30.05 13.11 11.33
CA ILE A 129 -31.45 12.74 11.63
C ILE A 129 -32.32 13.98 11.52
N ARG A 130 -33.44 13.87 10.81
CA ARG A 130 -34.52 14.86 10.80
C ARG A 130 -35.83 14.24 11.25
N ALA A 131 -36.31 14.64 12.41
CA ALA A 131 -37.67 14.32 12.86
C ALA A 131 -38.61 15.47 12.51
N THR A 132 -39.60 15.21 11.65
CA THR A 132 -40.59 16.23 11.25
C THR A 132 -41.69 16.39 12.31
N SER A 133 -42.56 17.39 12.18
CA SER A 133 -43.61 17.71 13.15
C SER A 133 -44.62 16.59 13.41
N THR A 134 -44.63 15.54 12.58
CA THR A 134 -45.49 14.34 12.68
C THR A 134 -44.74 13.11 13.20
N ALA A 135 -43.43 13.21 13.41
CA ALA A 135 -42.59 12.10 13.81
C ALA A 135 -42.86 11.68 15.26
N HIS A 136 -42.96 10.37 15.48
CA HIS A 136 -43.07 9.80 16.84
C HIS A 136 -42.07 8.66 17.03
N VAL A 137 -41.03 8.92 17.81
CA VAL A 137 -40.01 7.91 18.16
C VAL A 137 -40.17 7.56 19.63
N LYS A 138 -40.48 6.29 19.89
CA LYS A 138 -40.71 5.80 21.25
C LYS A 138 -39.40 5.56 22.01
N GLY A 139 -38.32 5.24 21.29
CA GLY A 139 -36.99 5.03 21.84
C GLY A 139 -36.09 6.28 21.82
N ASN A 140 -34.78 6.04 21.95
CA ASN A 140 -33.73 7.05 21.87
C ASN A 140 -33.41 7.40 20.42
N MET A 141 -32.80 8.56 20.20
CA MET A 141 -32.41 9.00 18.85
C MET A 141 -30.99 9.57 18.88
N ARG A 142 -30.06 8.92 18.17
CA ARG A 142 -28.63 9.25 18.21
C ARG A 142 -28.02 9.37 16.83
N ALA A 143 -27.27 10.46 16.61
CA ALA A 143 -26.45 10.65 15.42
C ALA A 143 -24.95 10.57 15.79
N MET A 144 -24.27 9.57 15.24
CA MET A 144 -22.82 9.40 15.33
C MET A 144 -22.13 10.03 14.13
N ASN A 145 -21.26 11.02 14.33
CA ASN A 145 -20.70 11.86 13.26
C ASN A 145 -21.77 12.58 12.40
N GLY A 146 -22.87 13.01 13.02
CA GLY A 146 -23.97 13.74 12.38
C GLY A 146 -24.77 14.57 13.38
N THR A 147 -25.77 15.29 12.88
CA THR A 147 -26.64 16.20 13.64
C THR A 147 -28.07 15.70 13.71
N ILE A 148 -28.82 16.13 14.74
CA ILE A 148 -30.23 15.80 14.93
C ILE A 148 -31.04 17.11 14.85
N THR A 149 -31.95 17.20 13.88
CA THR A 149 -32.91 18.31 13.77
C THR A 149 -34.31 17.82 14.10
N LYS A 150 -35.00 18.52 15.02
CA LYS A 150 -36.39 18.23 15.40
C LYS A 150 -37.27 19.43 15.07
N ASP A 151 -38.31 19.22 14.26
CA ASP A 151 -39.32 20.24 13.97
C ASP A 151 -40.32 20.34 15.14
N ASP A 152 -40.91 21.53 15.35
CA ASP A 152 -41.93 21.74 16.38
C ASP A 152 -43.12 20.79 16.15
N GLY A 153 -43.39 19.92 17.12
CA GLY A 153 -44.40 18.85 17.04
C GLY A 153 -43.83 17.43 16.99
N ALA A 154 -42.54 17.27 16.68
CA ALA A 154 -41.87 15.97 16.73
C ALA A 154 -41.77 15.46 18.17
N VAL A 155 -42.18 14.21 18.41
CA VAL A 155 -42.15 13.59 19.74
C VAL A 155 -41.10 12.49 19.76
N VAL A 156 -40.09 12.67 20.62
CA VAL A 156 -39.12 11.63 20.98
C VAL A 156 -39.30 11.38 22.46
N GLU A 157 -39.75 10.19 22.82
CA GLU A 157 -40.02 9.83 24.23
C GLU A 157 -38.71 9.54 24.99
N GLY A 158 -37.68 9.06 24.28
CA GLY A 158 -36.32 8.92 24.79
C GLY A 158 -35.47 10.19 24.68
N TYR A 159 -34.16 10.05 24.88
CA TYR A 159 -33.23 11.19 24.77
C TYR A 159 -32.66 11.33 23.35
N THR A 160 -32.13 12.52 23.06
CA THR A 160 -31.44 12.82 21.80
C THR A 160 -29.96 13.12 22.03
N GLU A 161 -29.07 12.54 21.24
CA GLU A 161 -27.62 12.73 21.38
C GLU A 161 -26.90 12.87 20.03
N GLU A 162 -26.03 13.88 19.92
CA GLU A 162 -25.19 14.14 18.76
C GLU A 162 -23.71 14.00 19.15
N SER A 163 -22.92 13.25 18.36
CA SER A 163 -21.45 13.32 18.45
C SER A 163 -20.90 14.13 17.29
N SER A 164 -20.49 15.36 17.57
CA SER A 164 -19.97 16.28 16.57
C SER A 164 -18.46 16.06 16.35
N ARG A 165 -18.07 15.83 15.10
CA ARG A 165 -16.70 16.11 14.64
C ARG A 165 -16.56 17.63 14.60
N SER A 166 -15.60 18.15 15.37
CA SER A 166 -15.25 19.57 15.42
C SER A 166 -15.28 20.26 14.05
N SER A 167 -15.85 21.46 14.07
CA SER A 167 -16.10 22.38 12.98
C SER A 167 -14.98 22.46 11.93
N VAL A 168 -15.21 21.85 10.77
CA VAL A 168 -14.51 22.20 9.52
C VAL A 168 -15.55 22.57 8.47
N SER A 169 -15.58 23.85 8.14
CA SER A 169 -16.25 24.45 6.99
C SER A 169 -16.18 23.56 5.73
N LYS A 170 -17.31 22.99 5.31
CA LYS A 170 -17.45 22.25 4.05
C LYS A 170 -17.50 23.23 2.86
N LYS A 171 -16.35 23.53 2.27
CA LYS A 171 -16.27 23.86 0.83
C LYS A 171 -16.81 22.65 0.04
N LYS A 172 -17.72 22.89 -0.91
CA LYS A 172 -18.25 21.92 -1.90
C LYS A 172 -17.17 20.92 -2.35
N ARG A 173 -17.29 19.65 -1.96
CA ARG A 173 -16.53 18.54 -2.55
C ARG A 173 -17.28 18.06 -3.78
N THR A 174 -16.88 18.57 -4.94
CA THR A 174 -17.07 17.82 -6.18
C THR A 174 -16.30 16.50 -6.02
N SER A 175 -16.92 15.38 -6.40
CA SER A 175 -16.25 14.08 -6.55
C SER A 175 -15.24 14.19 -7.70
N ARG A 176 -14.16 14.91 -7.48
CA ARG A 176 -12.98 14.92 -8.34
C ARG A 176 -12.42 13.50 -8.30
N ALA A 177 -12.05 12.96 -9.45
CA ALA A 177 -11.14 11.81 -9.52
C ALA A 177 -10.06 12.01 -8.43
N ARG A 178 -9.80 10.97 -7.64
CA ARG A 178 -8.71 11.01 -6.67
C ARG A 178 -7.43 10.92 -7.47
N TYR A 179 -6.99 12.07 -7.97
CA TYR A 179 -5.70 12.20 -8.58
C TYR A 179 -4.63 12.07 -7.48
N SER A 180 -4.01 10.91 -7.39
CA SER A 180 -2.86 10.69 -6.50
C SER A 180 -1.62 11.30 -7.15
N TYR A 181 -1.44 12.62 -7.03
CA TYR A 181 -0.23 13.26 -7.48
C TYR A 181 0.84 13.08 -6.43
N THR A 182 1.74 12.12 -6.64
CA THR A 182 2.98 12.10 -5.88
C THR A 182 4.08 11.70 -6.84
N PHE A 183 4.63 12.69 -7.56
CA PHE A 183 6.00 12.53 -8.03
C PHE A 183 6.85 12.41 -6.77
N LYS A 184 7.44 11.23 -6.58
CA LYS A 184 8.49 11.01 -5.59
C LYS A 184 9.81 11.10 -6.40
N PRO A 185 10.39 12.31 -6.65
CA PRO A 185 11.61 12.50 -7.46
C PRO A 185 12.80 11.67 -7.01
N PHE A 186 12.77 11.20 -5.78
CA PHE A 186 13.81 10.45 -5.11
C PHE A 186 13.16 9.43 -4.18
N MET A 187 13.94 8.42 -3.77
CA MET A 187 13.63 7.53 -2.64
C MET A 187 13.44 8.35 -1.38
N TRP A 188 12.25 8.92 -1.27
CA TRP A 188 11.64 9.37 -0.05
C TRP A 188 11.08 8.13 0.57
N TYR A 189 11.46 7.88 1.83
CA TYR A 189 10.75 6.92 2.65
C TYR A 189 9.26 7.07 2.39
N ASP A 190 8.67 5.96 2.00
CA ASP A 190 7.24 5.73 2.13
C ASP A 190 6.83 6.03 3.58
N THR A 191 6.60 7.30 3.91
CA THR A 191 5.65 7.68 4.94
C THR A 191 4.25 7.54 4.34
N ASP A 192 3.98 6.38 3.71
CA ASP A 192 2.66 5.98 3.22
C ASP A 192 1.73 5.60 4.41
N ILE A 193 2.19 5.82 5.64
CA ILE A 193 1.31 5.97 6.79
C ILE A 193 0.87 7.43 6.79
N ASN A 194 -0.42 7.66 6.51
CA ASN A 194 -1.08 8.98 6.49
C ASN A 194 -1.04 9.73 7.84
N ASP A 195 -0.30 9.22 8.82
CA ASP A 195 -0.24 9.72 10.17
C ASP A 195 1.12 10.33 10.46
N ASN A 196 1.15 11.29 11.38
CA ASN A 196 2.39 11.86 11.91
C ASN A 196 3.25 10.83 12.66
N VAL A 197 2.88 9.54 12.66
CA VAL A 197 3.51 8.43 13.36
C VAL A 197 4.16 7.50 12.33
N LEU A 198 5.41 7.15 12.59
CA LEU A 198 6.22 6.29 11.74
C LEU A 198 6.47 4.97 12.46
N PHE A 199 6.11 3.88 11.80
CA PHE A 199 6.37 2.53 12.26
C PHE A 199 7.11 1.74 11.20
N ARG A 200 8.22 1.10 11.59
CA ARG A 200 8.93 0.15 10.73
C ARG A 200 9.31 -1.09 11.52
N TYR A 201 9.37 -2.22 10.82
CA TYR A 201 9.97 -3.42 11.35
C TYR A 201 10.87 -4.04 10.30
N ASN A 202 12.15 -4.22 10.63
CA ASN A 202 13.13 -4.83 9.74
C ASN A 202 14.27 -5.48 10.52
N ARG A 203 15.08 -6.29 9.83
CA ARG A 203 16.14 -7.08 10.48
C ARG A 203 17.29 -6.25 11.06
N VAL A 204 17.42 -4.97 10.70
CA VAL A 204 18.53 -4.09 11.11
C VAL A 204 18.14 -3.18 12.28
N GLU A 205 16.95 -2.60 12.25
CA GLU A 205 16.45 -1.69 13.30
C GLU A 205 15.60 -2.41 14.35
N GLY A 206 15.07 -3.60 14.03
CA GLY A 206 13.97 -4.19 14.79
C GLY A 206 12.73 -3.32 14.65
N PHE A 207 12.00 -3.10 15.75
CA PHE A 207 11.00 -2.05 15.79
C PHE A 207 11.66 -0.69 15.64
N PHE A 208 11.07 0.14 14.79
CA PHE A 208 11.35 1.56 14.69
C PHE A 208 10.06 2.32 14.97
N PHE A 209 10.12 3.26 15.90
CA PHE A 209 9.02 4.17 16.19
C PHE A 209 9.49 5.61 16.05
N GLY A 210 8.70 6.43 15.39
CA GLY A 210 9.03 7.84 15.21
C GLY A 210 7.81 8.68 14.87
N PHE A 211 8.09 9.94 14.60
CA PHE A 211 7.14 10.90 14.10
C PHE A 211 7.65 11.51 12.80
N GLY A 212 6.74 11.94 11.95
CA GLY A 212 7.10 12.59 10.70
C GLY A 212 6.05 13.57 10.22
N SER A 213 6.47 14.45 9.33
CA SER A 213 5.61 15.32 8.56
C SER A 213 6.02 15.22 7.11
N ARG A 214 5.06 14.98 6.25
CA ARG A 214 5.27 15.02 4.80
C ARG A 214 5.45 16.47 4.33
N LYS A 215 6.08 16.61 3.17
CA LYS A 215 6.14 17.88 2.45
C LYS A 215 4.77 18.20 1.87
N GLU A 216 4.35 19.45 2.05
CA GLU A 216 3.15 19.99 1.42
C GLU A 216 3.54 20.84 0.20
N TYR A 217 2.71 20.83 -0.85
CA TYR A 217 2.92 21.61 -2.06
C TYR A 217 1.88 22.72 -2.17
N TYR A 218 2.32 23.97 -2.02
CA TYR A 218 1.43 25.12 -1.98
C TYR A 218 1.22 25.72 -3.37
N TRP A 219 0.50 24.97 -4.23
CA TRP A 219 0.21 25.33 -5.62
C TRP A 219 -0.56 26.65 -5.79
N ASP A 220 -1.29 27.08 -4.77
CA ASP A 220 -2.05 28.34 -4.75
C ASP A 220 -1.21 29.54 -4.29
N GLY A 221 0.04 29.32 -3.88
CA GLY A 221 0.90 30.36 -3.30
C GLY A 221 0.46 30.83 -1.91
N SER A 222 -0.49 30.15 -1.25
CA SER A 222 -0.95 30.50 0.11
C SER A 222 0.18 30.50 1.14
N ARG A 223 1.17 29.63 0.93
CA ARG A 223 2.44 29.60 1.65
C ARG A 223 3.57 29.43 0.64
N SER A 224 4.75 29.87 1.06
CA SER A 224 5.96 29.84 0.22
C SER A 224 7.10 29.09 0.91
N LEU A 225 6.80 28.39 2.01
CA LEU A 225 7.75 27.59 2.76
C LEU A 225 7.08 26.26 3.13
N SER A 226 7.76 25.14 2.86
CA SER A 226 7.30 23.80 3.18
C SER A 226 8.37 23.08 3.99
N GLY A 227 8.08 22.84 5.27
CA GLY A 227 8.92 22.05 6.16
C GLY A 227 8.46 20.60 6.17
N PHE A 228 9.40 19.68 6.18
CA PHE A 228 9.12 18.24 6.25
C PHE A 228 10.23 17.53 7.00
N GLY A 229 9.96 16.29 7.40
CA GLY A 229 10.98 15.53 8.09
C GLY A 229 10.44 14.35 8.87
N SER A 230 11.34 13.63 9.50
CA SER A 230 11.06 12.52 10.38
C SER A 230 12.06 12.46 11.51
N PHE A 231 11.67 11.87 12.63
CA PHE A 231 12.54 11.59 13.76
C PHE A 231 12.03 10.35 14.48
N GLY A 232 12.92 9.40 14.78
CA GLY A 232 12.53 8.18 15.49
C GLY A 232 13.70 7.35 15.97
N TYR A 233 13.38 6.26 16.65
CA TYR A 233 14.33 5.39 17.31
C TYR A 233 14.17 3.94 16.86
N GLY A 234 15.28 3.32 16.46
CA GLY A 234 15.37 1.88 16.20
C GLY A 234 15.78 1.12 17.46
N PHE A 235 14.90 0.26 17.96
CA PHE A 235 15.06 -0.39 19.27
C PHE A 235 16.13 -1.49 19.27
N ALA A 236 16.29 -2.25 18.18
CA ALA A 236 17.35 -3.25 18.11
C ALA A 236 18.72 -2.62 17.80
N SER A 237 18.73 -1.61 16.92
CA SER A 237 19.97 -0.90 16.55
C SER A 237 20.46 0.07 17.63
N HIS A 238 19.60 0.43 18.58
CA HIS A 238 19.83 1.46 19.59
C HIS A 238 20.23 2.83 19.00
N ARG A 239 19.67 3.19 17.83
CA ARG A 239 20.03 4.40 17.10
C ARG A 239 18.82 5.30 16.84
N TRP A 240 19.04 6.59 17.04
CA TRP A 240 18.15 7.64 16.55
C TRP A 240 18.37 7.85 15.05
N ARG A 241 17.29 8.04 14.32
CA ARG A 241 17.28 8.42 12.90
C ARG A 241 16.46 9.68 12.72
N MET A 242 16.89 10.53 11.80
CA MET A 242 16.20 11.79 11.54
C MET A 242 16.34 12.23 10.09
N GLN A 243 15.39 13.04 9.66
CA GLN A 243 15.41 13.80 8.41
C GLN A 243 14.76 15.14 8.70
N LEU A 244 15.37 16.23 8.30
CA LEU A 244 14.80 17.57 8.42
C LEU A 244 15.05 18.31 7.12
N GLY A 245 13.97 18.74 6.47
CA GLY A 245 14.02 19.44 5.19
C GLY A 245 13.17 20.69 5.19
N LEU A 246 13.60 21.68 4.41
CA LEU A 246 12.94 22.96 4.30
C LEU A 246 13.06 23.51 2.88
N ASP A 247 11.90 23.76 2.28
CA ASP A 247 11.82 24.13 0.89
C ASP A 247 11.09 25.45 0.69
N ARG A 248 11.73 26.36 -0.05
CA ARG A 248 11.14 27.60 -0.52
C ARG A 248 10.39 27.33 -1.83
N GLN A 249 9.09 27.59 -1.83
CA GLN A 249 8.21 27.35 -2.97
C GLN A 249 7.72 28.65 -3.60
N PHE A 250 7.66 28.66 -4.94
CA PHE A 250 7.24 29.77 -5.77
C PHE A 250 6.17 29.29 -6.75
N ALA A 251 4.91 29.49 -6.39
CA ALA A 251 3.77 29.14 -7.23
C ALA A 251 3.59 30.16 -8.37
N THR A 252 3.36 29.68 -9.59
CA THR A 252 3.04 30.48 -10.76
C THR A 252 1.81 29.89 -11.47
N SER A 253 1.29 30.59 -12.47
CA SER A 253 0.21 30.05 -13.31
C SER A 253 0.61 28.81 -14.12
N SER A 254 1.91 28.58 -14.32
CA SER A 254 2.48 27.53 -15.17
C SER A 254 3.19 26.42 -14.40
N GLY A 255 3.16 26.44 -13.07
CA GLY A 255 3.75 25.42 -12.22
C GLY A 255 4.19 25.90 -10.85
N LEU A 256 4.92 25.05 -10.15
CA LEU A 256 5.52 25.30 -8.84
C LEU A 256 7.03 25.12 -8.96
N TYR A 257 7.78 26.16 -8.64
CA TYR A 257 9.23 26.10 -8.53
C TYR A 257 9.61 25.96 -7.06
N GLU A 258 10.65 25.18 -6.77
CA GLU A 258 11.11 24.91 -5.42
C GLU A 258 12.63 25.02 -5.36
N VAL A 259 13.15 25.62 -4.30
CA VAL A 259 14.56 25.56 -3.91
C VAL A 259 14.61 25.14 -2.46
N GLY A 260 15.39 24.11 -2.17
CA GLY A 260 15.28 23.41 -0.91
C GLY A 260 16.54 22.68 -0.49
N GLY A 261 16.47 22.11 0.69
CA GLY A 261 17.52 21.26 1.20
C GLY A 261 17.08 20.48 2.43
N GLU A 262 17.81 19.41 2.69
CA GLU A 262 17.57 18.52 3.83
C GLU A 262 18.87 18.02 4.44
N VAL A 263 18.82 17.73 5.73
CA VAL A 263 19.84 16.99 6.47
C VAL A 263 19.24 15.69 6.97
N HIS A 264 20.00 14.60 6.98
CA HIS A 264 19.45 13.30 7.32
C HIS A 264 20.47 12.32 7.91
N SER A 265 19.97 11.42 8.75
CA SER A 265 20.60 10.17 9.20
C SER A 265 19.55 9.07 9.11
N LEU A 266 19.75 8.14 8.17
CA LEU A 266 18.74 7.18 7.72
C LEU A 266 19.25 5.74 7.76
N THR A 267 18.31 4.81 7.85
CA THR A 267 18.51 3.37 7.56
C THR A 267 17.89 3.06 6.21
N ASP A 268 18.59 3.49 5.16
CA ASP A 268 18.08 3.60 3.80
C ASP A 268 18.17 2.28 3.02
N THR A 269 17.49 2.17 1.88
CA THR A 269 17.47 0.99 1.01
C THR A 269 17.18 1.36 -0.43
N LYS A 270 17.82 0.68 -1.40
CA LYS A 270 17.53 0.83 -2.84
C LYS A 270 16.36 -0.03 -3.33
N ASP A 271 15.77 -0.84 -2.45
CA ASP A 271 14.84 -1.92 -2.82
C ASP A 271 13.37 -1.53 -2.66
N GLU A 272 13.07 -0.25 -2.51
CA GLU A 272 11.69 0.25 -2.40
C GLU A 272 10.84 -0.12 -3.61
N TRP A 273 11.44 -0.13 -4.80
CA TRP A 273 10.79 -0.55 -6.04
C TRP A 273 10.56 -2.06 -6.13
N ILE A 274 11.23 -2.89 -5.32
CA ILE A 274 11.05 -4.35 -5.27
C ILE A 274 9.95 -4.70 -4.26
N MET A 275 10.06 -4.12 -3.06
CA MET A 275 9.11 -4.34 -1.97
C MET A 275 8.77 -3.02 -1.29
N LYS A 276 7.49 -2.69 -1.13
CA LYS A 276 7.04 -1.48 -0.43
C LYS A 276 7.23 -1.58 1.09
N LEU A 277 7.20 -0.44 1.80
CA LEU A 277 7.58 -0.42 3.21
C LEU A 277 6.56 -1.18 4.05
N GLY A 278 5.27 -0.89 3.88
CA GLY A 278 4.20 -1.55 4.64
C GLY A 278 4.20 -3.07 4.43
N GLU A 279 4.33 -3.50 3.18
CA GLU A 279 4.39 -4.92 2.82
C GLU A 279 5.63 -5.61 3.41
N ASN A 280 6.81 -4.98 3.32
CA ASN A 280 8.03 -5.53 3.90
C ASN A 280 7.97 -5.57 5.44
N ASN A 281 7.38 -4.56 6.08
CA ASN A 281 7.21 -4.53 7.53
C ASN A 281 6.40 -5.74 8.01
N LEU A 282 5.27 -6.03 7.35
CA LEU A 282 4.41 -7.17 7.68
C LEU A 282 5.11 -8.50 7.38
N ALA A 283 5.76 -8.63 6.22
CA ALA A 283 6.53 -9.81 5.88
C ALA A 283 7.63 -10.10 6.92
N ALA A 284 8.36 -9.07 7.35
CA ALA A 284 9.43 -9.21 8.32
C ALA A 284 8.88 -9.53 9.71
N LEU A 285 7.85 -8.81 10.16
CA LEU A 285 7.29 -8.94 11.51
C LEU A 285 6.54 -10.25 11.71
N LEU A 286 5.81 -10.72 10.69
CA LEU A 286 4.93 -11.89 10.82
C LEU A 286 5.65 -13.17 10.39
N PHE A 287 6.46 -13.13 9.33
CA PHE A 287 6.92 -14.33 8.63
C PHE A 287 8.45 -14.48 8.54
N HIS A 288 9.24 -13.65 9.24
CA HIS A 288 10.71 -13.68 9.16
C HIS A 288 11.28 -13.38 7.75
N GLU A 289 10.50 -12.77 6.87
CA GLU A 289 10.90 -12.50 5.49
C GLU A 289 11.11 -11.00 5.27
N ASP A 290 12.35 -10.61 4.95
CA ASP A 290 12.73 -9.21 4.78
C ASP A 290 13.43 -9.03 3.42
N PHE A 291 12.73 -8.41 2.46
CA PHE A 291 13.11 -8.31 1.05
C PHE A 291 13.84 -7.00 0.71
N ARG A 292 14.40 -6.30 1.70
CA ARG A 292 15.12 -5.04 1.49
C ARG A 292 16.53 -5.08 2.04
N ASP A 293 17.53 -4.61 1.29
CA ASP A 293 18.91 -4.43 1.74
C ASP A 293 19.12 -3.03 2.31
N TYR A 294 19.57 -2.97 3.55
CA TYR A 294 19.65 -1.73 4.31
C TYR A 294 21.08 -1.23 4.44
N PHE A 295 21.25 0.08 4.42
CA PHE A 295 22.53 0.73 4.69
C PHE A 295 22.31 2.05 5.43
N GLN A 296 23.34 2.51 6.12
CA GLN A 296 23.30 3.82 6.74
C GLN A 296 23.60 4.89 5.71
N ARG A 297 22.78 5.95 5.72
CA ARG A 297 23.01 7.15 4.90
C ARG A 297 22.93 8.38 5.79
N GLU A 298 24.05 9.09 5.92
CA GLU A 298 24.17 10.29 6.76
C GLU A 298 24.75 11.44 5.97
N GLY A 299 24.02 12.54 5.88
CA GLY A 299 24.39 13.57 4.93
C GLY A 299 23.40 14.70 4.82
N TYR A 300 23.54 15.43 3.72
CA TYR A 300 22.63 16.50 3.35
C TYR A 300 22.47 16.56 1.84
N SER A 301 21.34 17.10 1.40
CA SER A 301 21.14 17.45 0.00
C SER A 301 20.58 18.85 -0.14
N ILE A 302 20.88 19.47 -1.28
CA ILE A 302 20.26 20.72 -1.74
C ILE A 302 19.68 20.45 -3.12
N HIS A 303 18.51 21.02 -3.41
CA HIS A 303 17.84 20.78 -4.67
C HIS A 303 17.11 22.02 -5.19
N THR A 304 16.86 22.00 -6.48
CA THR A 304 15.88 22.84 -7.14
C THR A 304 14.97 21.96 -7.97
N ALA A 305 13.67 22.24 -7.95
CA ALA A 305 12.70 21.45 -8.67
C ALA A 305 11.64 22.32 -9.34
N ARG A 306 11.13 21.84 -10.46
CA ARG A 306 9.96 22.38 -11.14
C ARG A 306 8.92 21.29 -11.24
N TYR A 307 7.71 21.62 -10.78
CA TYR A 307 6.54 20.78 -10.91
C TYR A 307 5.53 21.50 -11.80
N THR A 308 4.88 20.80 -12.73
CA THR A 308 3.76 21.37 -13.49
C THR A 308 2.54 20.47 -13.38
N LYS A 309 1.37 21.10 -13.49
CA LYS A 309 0.08 20.43 -13.48
C LYS A 309 -0.84 21.13 -14.46
N GLU A 310 -1.22 20.43 -15.52
CA GLU A 310 -2.10 20.93 -16.56
C GLU A 310 -3.09 19.83 -16.96
N GLY A 311 -4.36 20.00 -16.60
CA GLY A 311 -5.36 18.94 -16.69
C GLY A 311 -4.92 17.71 -15.89
N ASP A 312 -4.87 16.57 -16.56
CA ASP A 312 -4.46 15.28 -16.01
C ASP A 312 -2.94 15.03 -16.16
N VAL A 313 -2.24 15.91 -16.86
CA VAL A 313 -0.80 15.83 -17.06
C VAL A 313 -0.08 16.49 -15.89
N THR A 314 0.89 15.77 -15.37
CA THR A 314 1.81 16.30 -14.37
C THR A 314 3.25 15.98 -14.72
N THR A 315 4.13 16.92 -14.40
CA THR A 315 5.56 16.76 -14.69
C THR A 315 6.42 17.23 -13.54
N LEU A 316 7.64 16.70 -13.51
CA LEU A 316 8.67 16.98 -12.53
C LEU A 316 10.01 17.11 -13.25
N ILE A 317 10.79 18.10 -12.88
CA ILE A 317 12.24 18.14 -13.09
C ILE A 317 12.89 18.50 -11.75
N ASP A 318 13.75 17.64 -11.21
CA ASP A 318 14.50 17.85 -9.97
C ASP A 318 16.01 17.79 -10.29
N VAL A 319 16.74 18.81 -9.84
CA VAL A 319 18.21 18.83 -9.88
C VAL A 319 18.70 18.90 -8.45
N ARG A 320 19.53 17.94 -8.04
CA ARG A 320 19.92 17.75 -6.66
C ARG A 320 21.41 17.50 -6.52
N TYR A 321 22.02 18.16 -5.55
CA TYR A 321 23.37 17.87 -5.09
C TYR A 321 23.28 17.20 -3.72
N THR A 322 23.98 16.07 -3.56
CA THR A 322 23.93 15.22 -2.37
C THR A 322 25.34 14.97 -1.85
N VAL A 323 25.50 15.00 -0.52
CA VAL A 323 26.74 14.64 0.17
C VAL A 323 26.39 13.68 1.30
N ASP A 324 26.67 12.39 1.08
CA ASP A 324 26.27 11.30 1.97
C ASP A 324 27.45 10.44 2.37
N ARG A 325 27.53 10.11 3.66
CA ARG A 325 28.37 9.05 4.20
C ARG A 325 27.58 7.74 4.21
N TYR A 326 28.11 6.73 3.54
CA TYR A 326 27.57 5.37 3.53
C TYR A 326 28.33 4.48 4.51
N ASN A 327 27.60 3.74 5.34
CA ASN A 327 28.16 2.67 6.17
C ASN A 327 27.27 1.42 6.09
N SER A 328 27.89 0.25 6.26
CA SER A 328 27.16 -1.01 6.36
C SER A 328 26.36 -1.06 7.66
N LEU A 329 25.23 -1.77 7.62
CA LEU A 329 24.44 -2.05 8.80
C LEU A 329 24.39 -3.56 9.03
N GLU A 330 24.51 -3.96 10.29
CA GLU A 330 24.43 -5.37 10.67
C GLU A 330 23.00 -5.77 10.99
N LYS A 331 22.68 -7.06 10.80
CA LYS A 331 21.45 -7.67 11.33
C LYS A 331 21.47 -7.57 12.87
N LYS A 332 20.47 -6.92 13.47
CA LYS A 332 20.32 -6.78 14.93
C LYS A 332 19.04 -7.42 15.47
N ALA A 333 17.99 -7.54 14.67
CA ALA A 333 16.76 -8.24 15.05
C ALA A 333 16.76 -9.68 14.51
N SER A 334 16.18 -10.60 15.28
CA SER A 334 16.20 -12.04 14.98
C SER A 334 14.86 -12.76 15.12
N TRP A 335 13.80 -12.07 15.57
CA TRP A 335 12.51 -12.70 15.86
C TRP A 335 11.41 -12.22 14.88
N ALA A 336 10.30 -12.95 14.81
CA ALA A 336 9.05 -12.61 14.13
C ALA A 336 7.92 -13.38 14.83
N VAL A 337 6.66 -12.99 14.61
CA VAL A 337 5.50 -13.50 15.35
C VAL A 337 5.22 -14.97 15.08
N PHE A 338 5.12 -15.38 13.81
CA PHE A 338 4.75 -16.75 13.45
C PHE A 338 5.96 -17.66 13.16
N GLY A 339 7.17 -17.13 13.28
CA GLY A 339 8.41 -17.89 13.23
C GLY A 339 8.76 -18.45 11.84
N GLY A 340 9.77 -19.32 11.81
CA GLY A 340 10.17 -20.09 10.61
C GLY A 340 11.69 -20.20 10.45
N ARG A 341 12.28 -19.27 9.70
CA ARG A 341 13.72 -19.21 9.36
C ARG A 341 14.37 -18.00 10.02
N GLU A 342 15.70 -18.01 10.16
CA GLU A 342 16.39 -16.76 10.53
C GLU A 342 16.32 -15.76 9.38
N PHE A 343 16.23 -14.46 9.73
CA PHE A 343 16.47 -13.41 8.74
C PHE A 343 17.80 -13.62 8.04
N ARG A 344 17.79 -13.42 6.73
CA ARG A 344 18.98 -13.36 5.88
C ARG A 344 19.99 -12.32 6.40
N PHE A 345 21.25 -12.51 6.03
CA PHE A 345 22.27 -11.51 6.27
C PHE A 345 21.91 -10.18 5.58
N ASN A 346 22.27 -9.05 6.21
CA ASN A 346 22.20 -7.74 5.58
C ASN A 346 23.55 -7.48 4.87
N PRO A 347 23.60 -7.40 3.54
CA PRO A 347 24.86 -7.31 2.81
C PRO A 347 25.64 -6.05 3.16
N LEU A 348 26.97 -6.16 3.09
CA LEU A 348 27.87 -5.01 3.22
C LEU A 348 27.73 -4.09 2.00
N VAL A 349 28.03 -2.82 2.20
CA VAL A 349 28.03 -1.81 1.15
C VAL A 349 29.42 -1.23 0.93
N ASN A 350 29.62 -0.53 -0.19
CA ASN A 350 30.83 0.27 -0.37
C ASN A 350 30.74 1.48 0.56
N GLU A 351 31.53 1.48 1.64
CA GLU A 351 31.55 2.56 2.63
C GLU A 351 32.39 3.76 2.16
N GLY A 352 32.01 4.96 2.58
CA GLY A 352 32.72 6.18 2.23
C GLY A 352 31.81 7.40 2.06
N MET A 353 32.42 8.51 1.66
CA MET A 353 31.74 9.78 1.35
C MET A 353 31.38 9.85 -0.14
N MET A 354 30.10 9.70 -0.46
CA MET A 354 29.57 9.92 -1.80
C MET A 354 29.14 11.37 -1.97
N ARG A 355 29.64 12.02 -3.02
CA ARG A 355 29.14 13.30 -3.50
C ARG A 355 28.61 13.11 -4.89
N SER A 356 27.36 13.48 -5.12
CA SER A 356 26.75 13.33 -6.44
C SER A 356 25.84 14.49 -6.78
N VAL A 357 25.74 14.75 -8.08
CA VAL A 357 24.66 15.56 -8.65
C VAL A 357 23.76 14.63 -9.43
N SER A 358 22.46 14.85 -9.32
CA SER A 358 21.46 14.09 -10.05
C SER A 358 20.43 14.98 -10.70
N VAL A 359 19.95 14.55 -11.86
CA VAL A 359 18.79 15.11 -12.54
C VAL A 359 17.74 14.01 -12.61
N ALA A 360 16.56 14.28 -12.07
CA ALA A 360 15.40 13.41 -12.20
C ALA A 360 14.31 14.12 -13.01
N ALA A 361 13.68 13.39 -13.92
CA ALA A 361 12.53 13.87 -14.68
C ALA A 361 11.38 12.88 -14.57
N GLY A 362 10.20 13.40 -14.29
CA GLY A 362 8.96 12.64 -14.15
C GLY A 362 7.87 13.17 -15.06
N PHE A 363 7.07 12.27 -15.61
CA PHE A 363 5.86 12.56 -16.38
C PHE A 363 4.78 11.56 -15.99
N ASN A 364 3.60 12.05 -15.61
CA ASN A 364 2.50 11.20 -15.18
C ASN A 364 1.16 11.73 -15.71
N THR A 365 0.39 10.83 -16.30
CA THR A 365 -0.99 11.03 -16.75
C THR A 365 -1.93 9.99 -16.17
N VAL A 366 -1.50 9.29 -15.11
CA VAL A 366 -2.27 8.18 -14.53
C VAL A 366 -3.50 8.71 -13.84
N GLU A 367 -4.64 8.32 -14.38
CA GLU A 367 -5.95 8.54 -13.78
C GLU A 367 -6.46 7.26 -13.14
N ARG A 368 -7.13 7.43 -12.00
CA ARG A 368 -7.83 6.35 -11.31
C ARG A 368 -9.30 6.69 -11.19
N TYR A 369 -10.14 5.89 -11.84
CA TYR A 369 -11.58 6.01 -11.77
C TYR A 369 -12.21 4.64 -11.53
N ARG A 370 -12.81 4.43 -10.35
CA ARG A 370 -13.31 3.12 -9.91
C ARG A 370 -12.21 2.05 -10.03
N ARG A 371 -12.43 1.01 -10.84
CA ARG A 371 -11.45 -0.05 -11.16
C ARG A 371 -10.50 0.32 -12.29
N ARG A 372 -10.83 1.34 -13.08
CA ARG A 372 -10.05 1.74 -14.26
C ARG A 372 -8.81 2.53 -13.85
N THR A 373 -7.64 2.02 -14.23
CA THR A 373 -6.36 2.75 -14.19
C THR A 373 -5.90 2.95 -15.62
N GLN A 374 -5.67 4.20 -16.03
CA GLN A 374 -5.24 4.51 -17.39
C GLN A 374 -4.17 5.59 -17.41
N GLY A 375 -3.27 5.52 -18.40
CA GLY A 375 -2.27 6.55 -18.65
C GLY A 375 -0.85 6.08 -18.39
N TRP A 376 0.07 7.04 -18.44
CA TRP A 376 1.51 6.82 -18.42
C TRP A 376 2.11 7.29 -17.10
N ASP A 377 3.07 6.52 -16.58
CA ASP A 377 3.96 6.94 -15.50
C ASP A 377 5.39 6.71 -15.95
N VAL A 378 6.12 7.80 -16.18
CA VAL A 378 7.48 7.80 -16.69
C VAL A 378 8.38 8.50 -15.69
N TYR A 379 9.44 7.82 -15.28
CA TYR A 379 10.46 8.35 -14.40
C TYR A 379 11.84 8.06 -14.97
N SER A 380 12.70 9.06 -14.94
CA SER A 380 14.10 8.93 -15.32
C SER A 380 14.99 9.63 -14.31
N LYS A 381 16.16 9.07 -14.06
CA LYS A 381 17.18 9.64 -13.18
C LYS A 381 18.56 9.41 -13.76
N LEU A 382 19.33 10.48 -13.86
CA LEU A 382 20.76 10.48 -14.13
C LEU A 382 21.48 10.98 -12.88
N GLU A 383 22.47 10.25 -12.37
CA GLU A 383 23.28 10.62 -11.22
C GLU A 383 24.76 10.45 -11.55
N PHE A 384 25.58 11.44 -11.22
CA PHE A 384 27.01 11.40 -11.44
C PHE A 384 27.74 11.81 -10.16
N GLY A 385 28.76 11.02 -9.79
CA GLY A 385 29.65 11.26 -8.66
C GLY A 385 31.10 11.11 -9.09
N GLY A 386 32.05 11.72 -8.35
CA GLY A 386 33.48 11.64 -8.65
C GLY A 386 34.07 12.92 -9.24
N ARG A 387 35.03 12.78 -10.17
CA ARG A 387 36.07 13.75 -10.61
C ARG A 387 35.74 15.27 -10.59
N SER A 388 34.50 15.68 -10.85
CA SER A 388 34.05 17.07 -10.87
C SER A 388 33.35 17.56 -9.59
N VAL A 389 32.85 16.64 -8.75
CA VAL A 389 32.10 16.89 -7.51
C VAL A 389 32.80 16.35 -6.25
N GLY A 390 33.86 15.55 -6.42
CA GLY A 390 34.67 14.96 -5.35
C GLY A 390 34.02 13.72 -4.71
N GLY A 391 34.52 13.33 -3.54
CA GLY A 391 34.08 12.12 -2.83
C GLY A 391 34.86 10.86 -3.24
N ASP A 392 34.53 9.74 -2.59
CA ASP A 392 35.25 8.46 -2.71
C ASP A 392 34.75 7.61 -3.89
N PHE A 393 33.67 8.04 -4.56
CA PHE A 393 32.96 7.28 -5.58
C PHE A 393 32.99 8.01 -6.92
N ASP A 394 33.56 7.38 -7.95
CA ASP A 394 33.58 7.87 -9.34
C ASP A 394 32.61 7.04 -10.18
N PHE A 395 31.44 7.59 -10.52
CA PHE A 395 30.40 6.83 -11.20
C PHE A 395 29.41 7.69 -11.97
N THR A 396 28.76 7.06 -12.95
CA THR A 396 27.54 7.56 -13.59
C THR A 396 26.48 6.48 -13.50
N HIS A 397 25.29 6.82 -13.01
CA HIS A 397 24.17 5.90 -12.84
C HIS A 397 22.93 6.47 -13.53
N THR A 398 22.38 5.71 -14.46
CA THR A 398 21.15 6.06 -15.19
C THR A 398 20.08 5.02 -14.92
N LEU A 399 18.86 5.49 -14.70
CA LEU A 399 17.66 4.67 -14.54
C LEU A 399 16.50 5.29 -15.32
N VAL A 400 15.76 4.46 -16.04
CA VAL A 400 14.49 4.80 -16.68
C VAL A 400 13.46 3.75 -16.28
N ASP A 401 12.28 4.19 -15.86
CA ASP A 401 11.11 3.35 -15.55
C ASP A 401 9.91 3.95 -16.27
N VAL A 402 9.30 3.17 -17.16
CA VAL A 402 8.14 3.54 -17.94
C VAL A 402 7.04 2.55 -17.63
N ARG A 403 5.87 3.05 -17.27
CA ARG A 403 4.67 2.25 -17.02
C ARG A 403 3.54 2.79 -17.86
N HIS A 404 2.75 1.88 -18.39
CA HIS A 404 1.53 2.19 -19.11
C HIS A 404 0.39 1.35 -18.56
N TYR A 405 -0.71 2.01 -18.26
CA TYR A 405 -1.95 1.36 -17.84
C TYR A 405 -3.00 1.64 -18.90
N GLN A 406 -3.64 0.57 -19.37
CA GLN A 406 -4.66 0.62 -20.40
C GLN A 406 -5.91 -0.12 -19.90
N SER A 407 -6.99 0.63 -19.66
CA SER A 407 -8.32 0.02 -19.53
C SER A 407 -8.72 -0.51 -20.90
N LEU A 408 -9.12 -1.78 -20.97
CA LEU A 408 -9.69 -2.38 -22.19
C LEU A 408 -11.23 -2.38 -22.11
N SER A 409 -11.77 -2.58 -20.90
CA SER A 409 -13.21 -2.49 -20.58
C SER A 409 -13.38 -1.88 -19.17
N ASP A 410 -14.58 -1.97 -18.59
CA ASP A 410 -14.83 -1.64 -17.17
C ASP A 410 -14.11 -2.60 -16.20
N ASP A 411 -13.88 -3.82 -16.64
CA ASP A 411 -13.40 -4.94 -15.82
C ASP A 411 -12.07 -5.51 -16.32
N ASP A 412 -11.58 -5.05 -17.47
CA ASP A 412 -10.29 -5.47 -18.03
C ASP A 412 -9.24 -4.37 -17.96
N GLN A 413 -8.06 -4.72 -17.46
CA GLN A 413 -6.90 -3.82 -17.43
C GLN A 413 -5.64 -4.52 -17.94
N LEU A 414 -4.94 -3.85 -18.85
CA LEU A 414 -3.60 -4.21 -19.30
C LEU A 414 -2.58 -3.24 -18.71
N SER A 415 -1.65 -3.77 -17.90
CA SER A 415 -0.60 -3.00 -17.24
C SER A 415 0.76 -3.44 -17.77
N MET A 416 1.59 -2.48 -18.15
CA MET A 416 2.91 -2.74 -18.71
C MET A 416 3.97 -1.93 -17.98
N ARG A 417 5.17 -2.48 -17.84
CA ARG A 417 6.35 -1.78 -17.35
C ARG A 417 7.57 -2.14 -18.20
N LEU A 418 8.39 -1.13 -18.47
CA LEU A 418 9.75 -1.26 -18.94
C LEU A 418 10.67 -0.48 -18.01
N ARG A 419 11.66 -1.16 -17.43
CA ARG A 419 12.70 -0.54 -16.60
C ARG A 419 14.06 -0.88 -17.19
N ALA A 420 14.92 0.11 -17.33
CA ALA A 420 16.27 -0.07 -17.81
C ALA A 420 17.25 0.82 -17.03
N GLY A 421 18.49 0.36 -16.88
CA GLY A 421 19.49 1.16 -16.19
C GLY A 421 20.92 0.74 -16.49
N SER A 422 21.83 1.69 -16.28
CA SER A 422 23.28 1.53 -16.45
C SER A 422 24.02 2.15 -15.27
N LEU A 423 25.08 1.46 -14.82
CA LEU A 423 26.05 1.94 -13.85
C LEU A 423 27.46 1.87 -14.47
N GLU A 424 28.18 2.98 -14.38
CA GLU A 424 29.51 3.18 -14.95
C GLU A 424 30.46 3.70 -13.88
N GLY A 425 31.75 3.54 -14.09
CA GLY A 425 32.81 3.93 -13.16
C GLY A 425 33.09 2.87 -12.10
N MET A 426 32.79 3.15 -10.85
CA MET A 426 33.04 2.23 -9.75
C MET A 426 31.90 1.21 -9.65
N ALA A 427 32.24 -0.06 -9.37
CA ALA A 427 31.24 -1.06 -9.00
C ALA A 427 30.73 -0.77 -7.58
N ILE A 428 29.59 -0.09 -7.51
CA ILE A 428 28.96 0.34 -6.26
C ILE A 428 27.76 -0.56 -6.00
N VAL A 429 27.84 -1.44 -5.00
CA VAL A 429 26.78 -2.42 -4.68
C VAL A 429 25.42 -1.73 -4.48
N GLN A 430 25.40 -0.55 -3.86
CA GLN A 430 24.20 0.27 -3.63
C GLN A 430 23.57 0.87 -4.90
N ARG A 431 24.23 0.73 -6.06
CA ARG A 431 23.77 1.20 -7.38
C ARG A 431 23.75 0.09 -8.43
N MET A 432 24.15 -1.14 -8.08
CA MET A 432 23.99 -2.30 -8.95
C MET A 432 22.52 -2.65 -9.12
N PHE A 433 22.17 -3.19 -10.28
CA PHE A 433 20.83 -3.66 -10.57
C PHE A 433 20.70 -5.14 -10.24
N GLU A 434 19.60 -5.51 -9.59
CA GLU A 434 19.30 -6.90 -9.25
C GLU A 434 17.91 -7.27 -9.72
N LEU A 435 17.76 -8.48 -10.25
CA LEU A 435 16.50 -9.05 -10.72
C LEU A 435 16.27 -10.43 -10.09
N GLY A 436 15.00 -10.77 -9.89
CA GLY A 436 14.55 -12.03 -9.31
C GLY A 436 13.75 -11.79 -8.02
N GLY A 437 12.65 -12.51 -7.89
CA GLY A 437 11.70 -12.37 -6.79
C GLY A 437 10.60 -11.35 -7.08
N ALA A 438 9.98 -10.86 -6.01
CA ALA A 438 8.77 -10.08 -6.10
C ALA A 438 8.98 -8.74 -6.85
N ASN A 439 7.96 -8.31 -7.59
CA ASN A 439 7.98 -7.13 -8.46
C ASN A 439 9.11 -7.07 -9.52
N THR A 440 9.77 -8.20 -9.78
CA THR A 440 10.72 -8.38 -10.87
C THR A 440 10.34 -9.60 -11.69
N MET A 441 10.76 -10.78 -11.25
CA MET A 441 10.47 -12.09 -11.84
C MET A 441 10.17 -13.07 -10.69
N PRO A 442 8.90 -13.21 -10.28
CA PRO A 442 8.49 -13.97 -9.09
C PRO A 442 8.86 -15.46 -9.10
N ALA A 443 9.09 -16.08 -10.27
CA ALA A 443 9.50 -17.48 -10.34
C ALA A 443 11.00 -17.70 -10.06
N TYR A 444 11.78 -16.62 -10.00
CA TYR A 444 13.21 -16.64 -9.73
C TYR A 444 13.48 -16.28 -8.26
N GLY A 445 14.62 -16.74 -7.74
CA GLY A 445 15.03 -16.42 -6.37
C GLY A 445 15.20 -14.90 -6.18
N PHE A 446 15.00 -14.45 -4.94
CA PHE A 446 15.21 -13.04 -4.60
C PHE A 446 16.62 -12.58 -4.99
N LYS A 447 16.69 -11.57 -5.88
CA LYS A 447 17.94 -11.01 -6.42
C LYS A 447 18.91 -12.07 -6.98
N GLU A 448 18.37 -13.11 -7.63
CA GLU A 448 19.16 -14.19 -8.26
C GLU A 448 20.16 -13.68 -9.30
N PHE A 449 19.87 -12.55 -9.96
CA PHE A 449 20.73 -11.95 -10.98
C PHE A 449 21.17 -10.54 -10.57
N SER A 450 22.43 -10.20 -10.81
CA SER A 450 23.00 -8.87 -10.54
C SER A 450 23.92 -8.39 -11.67
N GLY A 451 23.87 -7.10 -11.99
CA GLY A 451 24.70 -6.50 -13.03
C GLY A 451 24.73 -4.97 -13.01
N ASN A 452 25.64 -4.38 -13.80
CA ASN A 452 25.74 -2.94 -14.02
C ASN A 452 25.03 -2.46 -15.30
N ARG A 453 24.35 -3.38 -15.99
CA ARG A 453 23.34 -3.12 -17.02
C ARG A 453 22.11 -3.93 -16.69
N MET A 454 20.93 -3.35 -16.90
CA MET A 454 19.66 -4.03 -16.65
C MET A 454 18.58 -3.61 -17.63
N ILE A 455 17.78 -4.57 -18.06
CA ILE A 455 16.49 -4.40 -18.73
C ILE A 455 15.49 -5.32 -18.05
N LEU A 456 14.31 -4.81 -17.73
CA LEU A 456 13.18 -5.53 -17.15
C LEU A 456 11.89 -5.10 -17.86
N GLY A 457 11.12 -6.08 -18.33
CA GLY A 457 9.77 -5.91 -18.86
C GLY A 457 8.77 -6.71 -18.03
N ASN A 458 7.63 -6.10 -17.71
CA ASN A 458 6.51 -6.75 -17.04
C ASN A 458 5.22 -6.45 -17.81
N VAL A 459 4.36 -7.45 -17.97
CA VAL A 459 3.03 -7.30 -18.53
C VAL A 459 2.04 -8.07 -17.66
N GLU A 460 0.99 -7.39 -17.19
CA GLU A 460 -0.12 -7.97 -16.44
C GLU A 460 -1.43 -7.69 -17.20
N TYR A 461 -2.22 -8.72 -17.46
CA TYR A 461 -3.60 -8.63 -17.89
C TYR A 461 -4.50 -9.04 -16.72
N GLN A 462 -5.28 -8.10 -16.20
CA GLN A 462 -6.23 -8.29 -15.12
C GLN A 462 -7.64 -8.34 -15.71
N MET A 463 -8.36 -9.41 -15.37
CA MET A 463 -9.74 -9.64 -15.72
C MET A 463 -10.57 -9.63 -14.43
N GLY A 464 -11.55 -8.75 -14.37
CA GLY A 464 -12.41 -8.54 -13.21
C GLY A 464 -13.27 -9.76 -12.90
N GLY A 465 -13.51 -10.02 -11.63
CA GLY A 465 -14.32 -11.16 -11.18
C GLY A 465 -15.73 -11.17 -11.77
N ASP A 466 -16.33 -9.99 -12.01
CA ASP A 466 -17.67 -9.84 -12.59
C ASP A 466 -17.80 -10.51 -13.98
N ILE A 467 -16.75 -10.44 -14.82
CA ILE A 467 -16.75 -11.11 -16.14
C ILE A 467 -16.78 -12.64 -15.98
N ILE A 468 -16.07 -13.16 -14.97
CA ILE A 468 -15.95 -14.61 -14.75
C ILE A 468 -17.22 -15.15 -14.11
N ASP A 469 -17.87 -14.37 -13.25
CA ASP A 469 -19.11 -14.74 -12.57
C ASP A 469 -20.22 -15.07 -13.57
N GLU A 470 -20.40 -14.21 -14.57
CA GLU A 470 -21.38 -14.40 -15.65
C GLU A 470 -21.22 -15.73 -16.40
N ALA A 471 -20.02 -16.32 -16.40
CA ALA A 471 -19.70 -17.54 -17.13
C ALA A 471 -19.60 -18.80 -16.25
N PHE A 472 -19.15 -18.69 -14.99
CA PHE A 472 -18.72 -19.85 -14.19
C PHE A 472 -19.08 -19.83 -12.69
N PHE A 473 -19.98 -18.95 -12.20
CA PHE A 473 -20.27 -18.79 -10.76
C PHE A 473 -19.00 -18.48 -9.94
N TRP A 474 -18.25 -17.49 -10.39
CA TRP A 474 -16.98 -17.08 -9.82
C TRP A 474 -17.19 -15.92 -8.84
N PRO A 475 -16.50 -15.89 -7.68
CA PRO A 475 -16.67 -14.78 -6.75
C PRO A 475 -16.27 -13.45 -7.38
N SER A 476 -17.25 -12.55 -7.55
CA SER A 476 -17.08 -11.20 -8.15
C SER A 476 -16.02 -10.33 -7.48
N PHE A 477 -15.71 -10.60 -6.21
CA PHE A 477 -14.65 -9.90 -5.47
C PHE A 477 -13.22 -10.36 -5.80
N LEU A 478 -13.05 -11.45 -6.56
CA LEU A 478 -11.77 -12.00 -6.98
C LEU A 478 -11.51 -11.74 -8.47
N ASP A 479 -10.49 -10.95 -8.75
CA ASP A 479 -9.97 -10.75 -10.09
C ASP A 479 -8.91 -11.80 -10.43
N LEU A 480 -8.82 -12.15 -11.71
CA LEU A 480 -7.79 -13.03 -12.24
C LEU A 480 -6.76 -12.21 -13.00
N ILE A 481 -5.49 -12.32 -12.61
CA ILE A 481 -4.37 -11.63 -13.27
C ILE A 481 -3.52 -12.68 -13.97
N PHE A 482 -3.31 -12.53 -15.27
CA PHE A 482 -2.29 -13.26 -16.02
C PHE A 482 -1.08 -12.36 -16.22
N PHE A 483 0.13 -12.89 -16.03
CA PHE A 483 1.33 -12.08 -16.17
C PHE A 483 2.47 -12.81 -16.88
N VAL A 484 3.31 -12.01 -17.53
CA VAL A 484 4.60 -12.41 -18.07
C VAL A 484 5.65 -11.38 -17.70
N ASN A 485 6.79 -11.86 -17.22
CA ASN A 485 7.91 -11.02 -16.85
C ASN A 485 9.16 -11.50 -17.58
N ALA A 486 9.99 -10.57 -18.03
CA ALA A 486 11.26 -10.89 -18.66
C ALA A 486 12.33 -9.88 -18.24
N GLY A 487 13.50 -10.37 -17.87
CA GLY A 487 14.58 -9.54 -17.38
C GLY A 487 15.95 -10.05 -17.77
N ALA A 488 16.87 -9.12 -17.99
CA ALA A 488 18.27 -9.42 -18.25
C ALA A 488 19.17 -8.43 -17.49
N VAL A 489 20.26 -8.95 -16.99
CA VAL A 489 21.37 -8.13 -16.46
C VAL A 489 22.66 -8.55 -17.14
N ALA A 490 23.60 -7.62 -17.24
CA ALA A 490 24.95 -7.90 -17.69
C ALA A 490 25.97 -7.19 -16.79
N ASN A 491 27.18 -7.75 -16.74
CA ASN A 491 28.35 -7.10 -16.17
C ASN A 491 29.29 -6.73 -17.31
N VAL A 492 29.41 -5.43 -17.57
CA VAL A 492 30.28 -4.87 -18.59
C VAL A 492 31.42 -4.06 -17.97
N PRO A 493 32.56 -3.87 -18.65
CA PRO A 493 33.64 -3.04 -18.16
C PRO A 493 33.14 -1.64 -17.79
N THR A 494 33.58 -1.11 -16.67
CA THR A 494 32.99 0.09 -16.09
C THR A 494 33.44 1.41 -16.73
N LYS A 495 34.16 1.37 -17.85
CA LYS A 495 34.63 2.56 -18.60
C LYS A 495 33.84 2.79 -19.89
N GLN A 496 32.74 2.08 -20.08
CA GLN A 496 31.87 2.22 -21.25
C GLN A 496 31.02 3.49 -21.16
N GLU A 497 30.53 3.96 -22.30
CA GLU A 497 29.54 5.05 -22.38
C GLU A 497 28.14 4.58 -21.95
N LEU A 498 27.28 5.53 -21.52
CA LEU A 498 25.96 5.29 -20.90
C LEU A 498 25.05 4.28 -21.63
N TYR A 499 25.15 4.25 -22.95
CA TYR A 499 24.35 3.43 -23.86
C TYR A 499 25.09 2.19 -24.39
N GLU A 500 26.39 2.07 -24.14
CA GLU A 500 27.20 0.90 -24.50
C GLU A 500 26.99 -0.25 -23.49
N GLY A 501 27.26 -1.48 -23.93
CA GLY A 501 27.12 -2.66 -23.08
C GLY A 501 25.69 -3.20 -22.97
N PHE A 502 24.74 -2.63 -23.72
CA PHE A 502 23.44 -3.26 -23.94
C PHE A 502 23.44 -4.23 -25.13
N ASP A 503 24.44 -4.13 -26.02
CA ASP A 503 24.68 -5.03 -27.15
C ASP A 503 25.01 -6.47 -26.70
N VAL A 504 25.59 -6.65 -25.51
CA VAL A 504 25.80 -7.98 -24.91
C VAL A 504 24.50 -8.61 -24.38
N ILE A 505 23.44 -7.82 -24.19
CA ILE A 505 22.11 -8.32 -23.83
C ILE A 505 21.41 -8.77 -25.10
N SER A 506 21.59 -10.05 -25.43
CA SER A 506 20.89 -10.71 -26.52
C SER A 506 19.56 -11.33 -26.06
N ALA A 507 18.73 -11.80 -27.00
CA ALA A 507 17.51 -12.54 -26.68
C ALA A 507 17.74 -13.78 -25.78
N LYS A 508 18.94 -14.38 -25.85
CA LYS A 508 19.31 -15.53 -24.99
C LYS A 508 19.69 -15.13 -23.56
N SER A 509 20.01 -13.87 -23.34
CA SER A 509 20.38 -13.33 -22.02
C SER A 509 19.15 -13.14 -21.12
N PHE A 510 17.96 -13.00 -21.72
CA PHE A 510 16.71 -12.83 -20.98
C PHE A 510 16.32 -14.09 -20.23
N LYS A 511 15.95 -13.87 -18.98
CA LYS A 511 15.24 -14.81 -18.12
C LYS A 511 13.78 -14.37 -18.09
N SER A 512 12.85 -15.31 -18.07
CA SER A 512 11.44 -14.97 -18.06
C SER A 512 10.61 -15.95 -17.24
N ASP A 513 9.52 -15.44 -16.73
CA ASP A 513 8.49 -16.24 -16.08
C ASP A 513 7.10 -15.85 -16.56
N VAL A 514 6.18 -16.79 -16.37
CA VAL A 514 4.76 -16.63 -16.67
C VAL A 514 3.97 -17.15 -15.49
N GLY A 515 2.79 -16.61 -15.28
CA GLY A 515 1.96 -17.04 -14.17
C GLY A 515 0.59 -16.41 -14.16
N PHE A 516 -0.15 -16.74 -13.10
CA PHE A 516 -1.41 -16.09 -12.79
C PHE A 516 -1.49 -15.76 -11.30
N ALA A 517 -2.36 -14.82 -10.95
CA ALA A 517 -2.67 -14.48 -9.57
C ALA A 517 -4.16 -14.26 -9.38
N LEU A 518 -4.65 -14.65 -8.22
CA LEU A 518 -5.95 -14.26 -7.70
C LEU A 518 -5.76 -12.98 -6.91
N SER A 519 -6.54 -11.94 -7.22
CA SER A 519 -6.45 -10.65 -6.54
C SER A 519 -7.79 -10.29 -5.95
N TRP A 520 -7.80 -9.77 -4.73
CA TRP A 520 -8.99 -9.13 -4.20
C TRP A 520 -9.20 -7.79 -4.91
N HIS A 521 -10.47 -7.42 -5.08
CA HIS A 521 -11.05 -6.36 -5.91
C HIS A 521 -10.29 -5.04 -6.13
N ASP A 522 -9.38 -4.67 -5.24
CA ASP A 522 -8.58 -3.44 -5.32
C ASP A 522 -7.21 -3.64 -6.01
N GLY A 523 -6.84 -4.89 -6.30
CA GLY A 523 -5.52 -5.23 -6.82
C GLY A 523 -4.42 -5.28 -5.74
N HIS A 524 -4.76 -5.02 -4.47
CA HIS A 524 -3.77 -4.81 -3.42
C HIS A 524 -3.36 -6.14 -2.79
N ALA A 525 -4.32 -6.95 -2.33
CA ALA A 525 -4.02 -8.31 -1.89
C ALA A 525 -4.05 -9.27 -3.08
N ARG A 526 -3.02 -10.10 -3.25
CA ARG A 526 -2.99 -11.12 -4.31
C ARG A 526 -2.16 -12.34 -3.94
N LEU A 527 -2.66 -13.51 -4.33
CA LEU A 527 -1.98 -14.80 -4.26
C LEU A 527 -1.61 -15.25 -5.68
N GLY A 528 -0.32 -15.35 -5.97
CA GLY A 528 0.20 -15.64 -7.30
C GLY A 528 1.00 -16.93 -7.39
N PHE A 529 0.98 -17.50 -8.59
CA PHE A 529 1.69 -18.71 -8.99
C PHE A 529 2.49 -18.41 -10.25
N ALA A 530 3.81 -18.59 -10.19
CA ALA A 530 4.71 -18.30 -11.30
C ALA A 530 5.59 -19.49 -11.66
N TRP A 531 5.85 -19.67 -12.95
CA TRP A 531 6.74 -20.69 -13.49
C TRP A 531 7.84 -20.06 -14.32
N ARG A 532 9.06 -20.55 -14.12
CA ARG A 532 10.20 -20.21 -14.97
C ARG A 532 9.98 -20.77 -16.37
N THR A 533 10.39 -20.03 -17.39
CA THR A 533 10.36 -20.51 -18.78
C THR A 533 11.64 -21.26 -19.16
N ASP A 534 12.73 -21.07 -18.41
CA ASP A 534 14.05 -21.62 -18.75
C ASP A 534 14.27 -23.08 -18.30
N LYS A 535 13.49 -23.56 -17.34
CA LYS A 535 13.51 -24.95 -16.88
C LYS A 535 12.19 -25.33 -16.22
N LYS A 536 11.86 -26.61 -16.25
CA LYS A 536 10.69 -27.16 -15.55
C LYS A 536 10.95 -27.19 -14.04
N THR A 537 10.19 -26.42 -13.28
CA THR A 537 10.19 -26.39 -11.81
C THR A 537 8.77 -26.39 -11.26
N SER A 538 8.61 -26.65 -9.97
CA SER A 538 7.36 -26.34 -9.26
C SER A 538 7.05 -24.85 -9.35
N ALA A 539 5.77 -24.51 -9.22
CA ALA A 539 5.32 -23.12 -9.16
C ALA A 539 5.96 -22.41 -7.96
N ALA A 540 6.49 -21.21 -8.18
CA ALA A 540 6.75 -20.28 -7.10
C ALA A 540 5.42 -19.69 -6.65
N ILE A 541 5.13 -19.77 -5.36
CA ILE A 541 3.93 -19.22 -4.75
C ILE A 541 4.33 -17.94 -4.03
N PHE A 542 3.61 -16.85 -4.27
CA PHE A 542 3.85 -15.58 -3.60
C PHE A 542 2.53 -14.95 -3.16
N PHE A 543 2.58 -14.24 -2.04
CA PHE A 543 1.50 -13.40 -1.56
C PHE A 543 1.97 -11.95 -1.55
N ARG A 544 1.14 -11.03 -2.00
CA ARG A 544 1.46 -9.60 -2.04
C ARG A 544 0.32 -8.77 -1.47
N LEU A 545 0.68 -7.65 -0.84
CA LEU A 545 -0.24 -6.60 -0.36
C LEU A 545 -0.14 -5.32 -1.21
N SER A 546 0.48 -5.44 -2.38
CA SER A 546 0.55 -4.38 -3.37
C SER A 546 0.43 -4.92 -4.80
N ARG A 547 -0.08 -4.06 -5.70
CA ARG A 547 0.07 -4.21 -7.15
C ARG A 547 1.56 -4.31 -7.50
N ALA A 548 1.90 -4.91 -8.64
CA ALA A 548 3.30 -5.09 -9.00
C ALA A 548 3.95 -3.71 -9.16
N PHE A 549 3.51 -2.92 -10.12
CA PHE A 549 4.15 -1.66 -10.45
C PHE A 549 3.17 -0.51 -10.60
#